data_AF-A0A928MZ74-F1
#
_entry.id   AF-A0A928MZ74-F1
#
_cell.length_a   1.000
_cell.length_b   1.000
_cell.length_c   1.000
_cell.angle_alpha   90.00
_cell.angle_beta   90.00
_cell.angle_gamma   90.00
#
_symmetry.space_group_name_H-M   'P 1'
#
loop_
_entity.id
_entity.type
_entity.pdbx_description
1 polymer ?
#
loop_
_entity_poly.entity_id
_entity_poly.type
_entity_poly.pdbx_seq_one_letter_code
_entity_poly.pdbx_strand_id
1 'polypeptide(L)'
;MENIESLYCNYQQIVKLIGKQNIELAYKTVYQSFIEFKEELKLNEKIEIDTRLLMHAICDSFADIARLKDFHSIINENGIKTLSYRCSWLLRRKPIIVKDSSLEELVYINEKFIHSIITSYILDDNFNIDIKDSSIKPFISYCDTLLYYLKYRSCTPQVLEMIILSFQAGKLYGRIPQPESEDSTEK
;
A
#
# COMPACT_ATOMS: atom_id res chain seq x y z
N MET A 1 5.40 9.95 -37.07
CA MET A 1 4.90 8.80 -36.28
C MET A 1 5.88 8.61 -35.15
N GLU A 2 5.55 9.15 -33.96
CA GLU A 2 6.35 8.95 -32.76
C GLU A 2 6.36 7.46 -32.41
N ASN A 3 7.55 6.95 -32.18
CA ASN A 3 7.84 5.52 -32.09
C ASN A 3 7.17 4.93 -30.84
N ILE A 4 6.04 4.23 -31.02
CA ILE A 4 5.25 3.61 -29.94
C ILE A 4 6.11 2.63 -29.09
N GLU A 5 7.22 2.14 -29.64
CA GLU A 5 8.21 1.35 -28.91
C GLU A 5 8.92 2.12 -27.78
N SER A 6 8.96 3.46 -27.80
CA SER A 6 9.56 4.25 -26.73
C SER A 6 8.70 4.38 -25.47
N LEU A 7 7.43 3.94 -25.52
CA LEU A 7 6.50 3.97 -24.36
C LEU A 7 6.60 2.71 -23.48
N TYR A 8 7.07 1.61 -24.05
CA TYR A 8 7.24 0.34 -23.33
C TYR A 8 8.70 0.19 -22.91
N CYS A 9 8.99 0.62 -21.68
CA CYS A 9 10.22 0.18 -21.02
C CYS A 9 10.22 -1.36 -20.99
N ASN A 10 11.02 -2.00 -21.83
CA ASN A 10 11.26 -3.44 -21.75
C ASN A 10 11.79 -3.72 -20.33
N TYR A 11 11.32 -4.76 -19.63
CA TYR A 11 11.76 -5.07 -18.26
C TYR A 11 13.29 -5.12 -18.11
N GLN A 12 14.03 -5.41 -19.18
CA GLN A 12 15.49 -5.28 -19.22
C GLN A 12 16.00 -3.86 -18.96
N GLN A 13 15.33 -2.83 -19.49
CA GLN A 13 15.65 -1.42 -19.24
C GLN A 13 15.34 -1.03 -17.79
N ILE A 14 14.20 -1.51 -17.25
CA ILE A 14 13.85 -1.29 -15.83
C ILE A 14 14.87 -1.96 -14.91
N VAL A 15 15.28 -3.20 -15.18
CA VAL A 15 16.30 -3.89 -14.39
C VAL A 15 17.63 -3.15 -14.41
N LYS A 16 18.03 -2.59 -15.56
CA LYS A 16 19.23 -1.75 -15.66
C LYS A 16 19.10 -0.44 -14.88
N LEU A 17 17.93 0.19 -14.92
CA LEU A 17 17.68 1.49 -14.30
C LEU A 17 17.56 1.40 -12.78
N ILE A 18 16.79 0.43 -12.29
CA ILE A 18 16.46 0.26 -10.87
C ILE A 18 17.51 -0.59 -10.15
N GLY A 19 18.14 -1.51 -10.86
CA GLY A 19 19.02 -2.52 -10.29
C GLY A 19 18.26 -3.77 -9.86
N LYS A 20 18.80 -4.92 -10.23
CA LYS A 20 18.23 -6.24 -9.90
C LYS A 20 18.02 -6.42 -8.38
N GLN A 21 18.95 -5.95 -7.56
CA GLN A 21 18.89 -6.07 -6.11
C GLN A 21 17.67 -5.37 -5.51
N ASN A 22 17.35 -4.16 -5.98
CA ASN A 22 16.19 -3.40 -5.50
C ASN A 22 14.87 -4.06 -5.88
N ILE A 23 14.79 -4.62 -7.10
CA ILE A 23 13.62 -5.37 -7.56
C ILE A 23 13.45 -6.65 -6.74
N GLU A 24 14.54 -7.40 -6.51
CA GLU A 24 14.52 -8.62 -5.70
C GLU A 24 14.14 -8.33 -4.25
N LEU A 25 14.64 -7.23 -3.67
CA LEU A 25 14.27 -6.79 -2.33
C LEU A 25 12.77 -6.49 -2.27
N ALA A 26 12.25 -5.67 -3.19
CA ALA A 26 10.84 -5.33 -3.24
C ALA A 26 9.94 -6.57 -3.41
N TYR A 27 10.35 -7.51 -4.27
CA TYR A 27 9.66 -8.78 -4.45
C TYR A 27 9.65 -9.59 -3.15
N LYS A 28 10.82 -9.77 -2.50
CA LYS A 28 10.95 -10.52 -1.25
C LYS A 28 10.11 -9.91 -0.14
N THR A 29 10.11 -8.58 0.00
CA THR A 29 9.29 -7.88 1.00
C THR A 29 7.80 -8.18 0.82
N VAL A 30 7.25 -8.01 -0.40
CA VAL A 30 5.81 -8.29 -0.62
C VAL A 30 5.49 -9.77 -0.48
N TYR A 31 6.38 -10.65 -0.96
CA TYR A 31 6.20 -12.09 -0.83
C TYR A 31 6.18 -12.51 0.63
N GLN A 32 7.09 -11.98 1.45
CA GLN A 32 7.14 -12.24 2.89
C GLN A 32 5.87 -11.74 3.60
N SER A 33 5.41 -10.52 3.30
CA SER A 33 4.13 -10.02 3.82
C SER A 33 2.96 -10.91 3.43
N PHE A 34 2.98 -11.54 2.25
CA PHE A 34 1.95 -12.50 1.85
C PHE A 34 2.00 -13.80 2.67
N ILE A 35 3.20 -14.29 2.99
CA ILE A 35 3.37 -15.47 3.84
C ILE A 35 2.80 -15.20 5.24
N GLU A 36 3.11 -14.05 5.83
CA GLU A 36 2.59 -13.65 7.14
C GLU A 36 1.06 -13.51 7.08
N PHE A 37 0.54 -12.78 6.08
CA PHE A 37 -0.89 -12.55 5.89
C PHE A 37 -1.71 -13.85 5.78
N LYS A 38 -1.24 -14.83 5.00
CA LYS A 38 -1.96 -16.10 4.85
C LYS A 38 -1.91 -16.95 6.12
N GLU A 39 -0.81 -16.88 6.88
CA GLU A 39 -0.63 -17.63 8.13
C GLU A 39 -1.51 -17.07 9.24
N GLU A 40 -1.50 -15.74 9.44
CA GLU A 40 -2.33 -15.06 10.43
C GLU A 40 -3.83 -15.33 10.22
N LEU A 41 -4.27 -15.34 8.97
CA LEU A 41 -5.66 -15.60 8.60
C LEU A 41 -5.99 -17.09 8.45
N LYS A 42 -5.01 -18.00 8.64
CA LYS A 42 -5.17 -19.46 8.47
C LYS A 42 -5.71 -19.84 7.09
N LEU A 43 -5.19 -19.21 6.04
CA LEU A 43 -5.59 -19.38 4.64
C LEU A 43 -4.58 -20.17 3.80
N ASN A 44 -3.57 -20.80 4.41
CA ASN A 44 -2.46 -21.49 3.73
C ASN A 44 -2.90 -22.47 2.63
N GLU A 45 -3.99 -23.18 2.84
CA GLU A 45 -4.52 -24.16 1.89
C GLU A 45 -5.51 -23.56 0.89
N LYS A 46 -6.04 -22.35 1.15
CA LYS A 46 -7.10 -21.71 0.37
C LYS A 46 -6.58 -20.75 -0.69
N ILE A 47 -5.43 -20.13 -0.45
CA ILE A 47 -4.87 -19.10 -1.33
C ILE A 47 -3.41 -19.37 -1.68
N GLU A 48 -3.01 -18.87 -2.85
CA GLU A 48 -1.63 -18.86 -3.31
C GLU A 48 -1.30 -17.52 -3.97
N ILE A 49 -0.01 -17.25 -4.19
CA ILE A 49 0.42 -16.06 -4.92
C ILE A 49 1.04 -16.46 -6.24
N ASP A 50 0.49 -15.95 -7.34
CA ASP A 50 1.08 -16.07 -8.65
C ASP A 50 2.35 -15.20 -8.69
N THR A 51 3.50 -15.86 -8.61
CA THR A 51 4.82 -15.23 -8.60
C THR A 51 5.09 -14.40 -9.85
N ARG A 52 4.48 -14.76 -10.98
CA ARG A 52 4.61 -14.04 -12.26
C ARG A 52 3.81 -12.74 -12.20
N LEU A 53 2.56 -12.79 -11.76
CA LEU A 53 1.73 -11.58 -11.58
C LEU A 53 2.33 -10.64 -10.52
N LEU A 54 2.89 -11.21 -9.45
CA LEU A 54 3.61 -10.44 -8.43
C LEU A 54 4.81 -9.72 -9.05
N MET A 55 5.67 -10.43 -9.80
CA MET A 55 6.84 -9.83 -10.44
C MET A 55 6.44 -8.72 -11.43
N HIS A 56 5.38 -8.94 -12.22
CA HIS A 56 4.85 -7.91 -13.12
C HIS A 56 4.36 -6.69 -12.35
N ALA A 57 3.62 -6.85 -11.25
CA ALA A 57 3.16 -5.73 -10.44
C ALA A 57 4.32 -4.90 -9.87
N ILE A 58 5.36 -5.57 -9.37
CA ILE A 58 6.58 -4.90 -8.87
C ILE A 58 7.27 -4.13 -9.99
N CYS A 59 7.52 -4.77 -11.13
CA CYS A 59 8.23 -4.13 -12.24
C CYS A 59 7.43 -2.98 -12.86
N ASP A 60 6.12 -3.12 -12.99
CA ASP A 60 5.23 -2.07 -13.50
C ASP A 60 5.20 -0.87 -12.54
N SER A 61 5.21 -1.11 -11.21
CA SER A 61 5.32 -0.03 -10.23
C SER A 61 6.61 0.76 -10.37
N PHE A 62 7.73 0.07 -10.62
CA PHE A 62 9.00 0.73 -10.85
C PHE A 62 9.05 1.44 -12.21
N ALA A 63 8.43 0.88 -13.25
CA ALA A 63 8.34 1.51 -14.55
C ALA A 63 7.56 2.84 -14.49
N ASP A 64 6.47 2.87 -13.72
CA ASP A 64 5.73 4.12 -13.50
C ASP A 64 6.52 5.13 -12.68
N ILE A 65 7.20 4.70 -11.60
CA ILE A 65 8.05 5.59 -10.79
C ILE A 65 9.20 6.16 -11.65
N ALA A 66 9.83 5.32 -12.48
CA ALA A 66 10.94 5.70 -13.35
C ALA A 66 10.57 6.77 -14.39
N ARG A 67 9.29 6.88 -14.75
CA ARG A 67 8.80 7.92 -15.68
C ARG A 67 8.61 9.28 -15.00
N LEU A 68 8.73 9.37 -13.67
CA LEU A 68 8.62 10.63 -12.93
C LEU A 68 9.94 11.42 -13.01
N LYS A 69 9.84 12.76 -13.01
CA LYS A 69 10.98 13.67 -13.18
C LYS A 69 12.09 13.49 -12.12
N ASP A 70 11.75 12.99 -10.93
CA ASP A 70 12.66 12.84 -9.78
C ASP A 70 12.72 11.41 -9.23
N PHE A 71 12.73 10.41 -10.12
CA PHE A 71 12.58 9.01 -9.72
C PHE A 71 13.65 8.49 -8.73
N HIS A 72 14.91 8.92 -8.83
CA HIS A 72 15.98 8.47 -7.93
C HIS A 72 15.70 8.87 -6.47
N SER A 73 15.27 10.11 -6.22
CA SER A 73 14.88 10.57 -4.88
C SER A 73 13.63 9.84 -4.38
N ILE A 74 12.69 9.50 -5.27
CA ILE A 74 11.46 8.79 -4.88
C ILE A 74 11.77 7.37 -4.37
N ILE A 75 12.63 6.63 -5.07
CA ILE A 75 12.98 5.25 -4.70
C ILE A 75 13.78 5.21 -3.40
N ASN A 76 14.69 6.18 -3.21
CA ASN A 76 15.62 6.18 -2.09
C ASN A 76 15.05 6.83 -0.82
N GLU A 77 14.12 7.78 -0.95
CA GLU A 77 13.73 8.65 0.19
C GLU A 77 12.21 8.72 0.41
N ASN A 78 11.38 8.43 -0.60
CA ASN A 78 9.92 8.54 -0.47
C ASN A 78 9.25 7.16 -0.38
N GLY A 79 9.29 6.58 0.83
CA GLY A 79 8.65 5.30 1.15
C GLY A 79 7.16 5.27 0.85
N ILE A 80 6.44 6.36 1.12
CA ILE A 80 4.98 6.47 0.90
C ILE A 80 4.65 6.39 -0.58
N LYS A 81 5.35 7.17 -1.42
CA LYS A 81 5.13 7.15 -2.85
C LYS A 81 5.46 5.78 -3.43
N THR A 82 6.62 5.22 -3.08
CA THR A 82 7.01 3.89 -3.54
C THR A 82 5.97 2.82 -3.15
N LEU A 83 5.48 2.86 -1.90
CA LEU A 83 4.41 1.98 -1.42
C LEU A 83 3.10 2.16 -2.21
N SER A 84 2.71 3.41 -2.45
CA SER A 84 1.44 3.75 -3.11
C SER A 84 1.39 3.26 -4.56
N TYR A 85 2.49 3.42 -5.30
CA TYR A 85 2.61 2.87 -6.65
C TYR A 85 2.53 1.34 -6.62
N ARG A 86 3.24 0.70 -5.68
CA ARG A 86 3.24 -0.75 -5.54
C ARG A 86 1.84 -1.30 -5.23
N CYS A 87 1.16 -0.75 -4.23
CA CYS A 87 -0.19 -1.14 -3.84
C CYS A 87 -1.18 -0.94 -5.00
N SER A 88 -1.09 0.17 -5.74
CA SER A 88 -1.95 0.40 -6.92
C SER A 88 -1.76 -0.68 -7.98
N TRP A 89 -0.52 -1.10 -8.27
CA TRP A 89 -0.26 -2.15 -9.25
C TRP A 89 -0.65 -3.55 -8.77
N LEU A 90 -0.48 -3.85 -7.49
CA LEU A 90 -0.95 -5.11 -6.91
C LEU A 90 -2.49 -5.23 -6.97
N LEU A 91 -3.22 -4.13 -6.72
CA LEU A 91 -4.68 -4.10 -6.88
C LEU A 91 -5.13 -4.35 -8.33
N ARG A 92 -4.37 -3.83 -9.31
CA ARG A 92 -4.68 -4.02 -10.74
C ARG A 92 -4.36 -5.44 -11.21
N ARG A 93 -3.22 -6.00 -10.80
CA ARG A 93 -2.73 -7.31 -11.24
C ARG A 93 -3.34 -8.47 -10.46
N LYS A 94 -3.80 -8.23 -9.24
CA LYS A 94 -4.43 -9.22 -8.33
C LYS A 94 -3.65 -10.54 -8.24
N PRO A 95 -2.39 -10.52 -7.76
CA PRO A 95 -1.52 -11.69 -7.80
C PRO A 95 -1.94 -12.83 -6.85
N ILE A 96 -2.79 -12.57 -5.85
CA ILE A 96 -3.30 -13.64 -4.97
C ILE A 96 -4.44 -14.37 -5.68
N ILE A 97 -4.29 -15.68 -5.81
CA ILE A 97 -5.25 -16.59 -6.42
C ILE A 97 -5.94 -17.40 -5.32
N VAL A 98 -7.26 -17.52 -5.43
CA VAL A 98 -8.06 -18.39 -4.57
C VAL A 98 -8.20 -19.75 -5.25
N LYS A 99 -7.87 -20.83 -4.54
CA LYS A 99 -7.87 -22.19 -5.11
C LYS A 99 -9.27 -22.74 -5.33
N ASP A 100 -10.23 -22.31 -4.52
CA ASP A 100 -11.64 -22.66 -4.64
C ASP A 100 -12.46 -21.39 -4.90
N SER A 101 -12.95 -21.25 -6.13
CA SER A 101 -13.73 -20.07 -6.56
C SER A 101 -15.10 -19.97 -5.91
N SER A 102 -15.58 -21.01 -5.21
CA SER A 102 -16.86 -20.97 -4.48
C SER A 102 -16.78 -20.21 -3.15
N LEU A 103 -15.56 -19.91 -2.68
CA LEU A 103 -15.32 -19.18 -1.43
C LEU A 103 -15.56 -17.67 -1.61
N GLU A 104 -16.83 -17.27 -1.58
CA GLU A 104 -17.26 -15.86 -1.73
C GLU A 104 -16.59 -14.93 -0.71
N GLU A 105 -16.24 -15.41 0.48
CA GLU A 105 -15.59 -14.61 1.51
C GLU A 105 -14.17 -14.14 1.12
N LEU A 106 -13.58 -14.77 0.10
CA LEU A 106 -12.25 -14.50 -0.44
C LEU A 106 -12.27 -13.68 -1.73
N VAL A 107 -13.45 -13.26 -2.22
CA VAL A 107 -13.56 -12.47 -3.46
C VAL A 107 -12.73 -11.18 -3.46
N TYR A 108 -12.50 -10.60 -2.27
CA TYR A 108 -11.69 -9.40 -2.07
C TYR A 108 -10.35 -9.68 -1.37
N ILE A 109 -9.75 -10.86 -1.57
CA ILE A 109 -8.51 -11.24 -0.86
C ILE A 109 -7.33 -10.35 -1.20
N ASN A 110 -7.21 -9.90 -2.45
CA ASN A 110 -6.15 -8.99 -2.87
C ASN A 110 -6.31 -7.63 -2.18
N GLU A 111 -7.53 -7.10 -2.09
CA GLU A 111 -7.84 -5.85 -1.40
C GLU A 111 -7.57 -5.96 0.10
N LYS A 112 -7.92 -7.09 0.74
CA LYS A 112 -7.59 -7.38 2.15
C LYS A 112 -6.08 -7.44 2.39
N PHE A 113 -5.32 -8.01 1.46
CA PHE A 113 -3.87 -8.05 1.54
C PHE A 113 -3.23 -6.66 1.38
N ILE A 114 -3.73 -5.85 0.44
CA ILE A 114 -3.24 -4.46 0.29
C ILE A 114 -3.63 -3.60 1.48
N HIS A 115 -4.82 -3.82 2.03
CA HIS A 115 -5.22 -3.21 3.29
C HIS A 115 -4.23 -3.56 4.41
N SER A 116 -3.83 -4.83 4.58
CA SER A 116 -2.88 -5.20 5.62
C SER A 116 -1.51 -4.53 5.42
N ILE A 117 -0.99 -4.49 4.18
CA ILE A 117 0.27 -3.81 3.87
C ILE A 117 0.21 -2.32 4.25
N ILE A 118 -0.84 -1.60 3.85
CA ILE A 118 -0.98 -0.16 4.13
C ILE A 118 -1.13 0.08 5.63
N THR A 119 -1.97 -0.72 6.29
CA THR A 119 -2.19 -0.61 7.73
C THR A 119 -0.90 -0.86 8.50
N SER A 120 -0.15 -1.93 8.19
CA SER A 120 1.15 -2.19 8.83
C SER A 120 2.13 -1.04 8.62
N TYR A 121 2.24 -0.50 7.40
CA TYR A 121 3.12 0.63 7.12
C TYR A 121 2.79 1.86 7.96
N ILE A 122 1.50 2.18 8.08
CA ILE A 122 1.04 3.33 8.87
C ILE A 122 1.31 3.11 10.37
N LEU A 123 1.26 1.85 10.85
CA LEU A 123 1.56 1.45 12.22
C LEU A 123 3.08 1.40 12.52
N ASP A 124 3.92 1.03 11.56
CA ASP A 124 5.36 0.80 11.78
C ASP A 124 6.21 2.09 11.97
N ASP A 125 5.68 3.28 11.63
CA ASP A 125 6.35 4.59 11.81
C ASP A 125 6.50 5.02 13.30
N ASN A 126 7.17 4.21 14.13
CA ASN A 126 7.35 4.41 15.58
C ASN A 126 6.01 4.66 16.30
N PHE A 127 5.11 3.67 16.24
CA PHE A 127 3.95 3.59 17.12
C PHE A 127 4.40 3.35 18.58
N ASN A 128 4.71 4.42 19.29
CA ASN A 128 4.25 4.54 20.68
C ASN A 128 2.87 5.20 20.63
N ILE A 129 1.89 4.53 20.03
CA ILE A 129 0.51 4.88 20.34
C ILE A 129 0.26 4.19 21.67
N ASP A 130 0.24 4.99 22.74
CA ASP A 130 -0.61 4.67 23.89
C ASP A 130 -2.01 4.58 23.31
N ILE A 131 -2.40 3.39 22.86
CA ILE A 131 -3.73 3.12 22.34
C ILE A 131 -4.64 3.21 23.56
N LYS A 132 -4.97 4.44 23.95
CA LYS A 132 -6.05 4.71 24.88
C LYS A 132 -7.32 4.24 24.18
N ASP A 133 -8.24 3.62 24.91
CA ASP A 133 -9.49 3.07 24.38
C ASP A 133 -10.27 4.06 23.47
N SER A 134 -10.13 5.36 23.71
CA SER A 134 -10.74 6.43 22.91
C SER A 134 -10.20 6.55 21.47
N SER A 135 -8.95 6.14 21.21
CA SER A 135 -8.30 6.23 19.89
C SER A 135 -8.51 5.01 18.99
N ILE A 136 -8.94 3.89 19.57
CA ILE A 136 -9.18 2.63 18.85
C ILE A 136 -10.31 2.78 17.84
N LYS A 137 -11.43 3.37 18.25
CA LYS A 137 -12.63 3.45 17.41
C LYS A 137 -12.41 4.26 16.11
N PRO A 138 -11.82 5.47 16.14
CA PRO A 138 -11.51 6.20 14.91
C PRO A 138 -10.53 5.45 14.00
N PHE A 139 -9.55 4.76 14.57
CA PHE A 139 -8.58 3.98 13.80
C PHE A 139 -9.22 2.77 13.10
N ILE A 140 -10.06 2.01 13.81
CA ILE A 140 -10.82 0.91 13.22
C ILE A 140 -11.73 1.44 12.09
N SER A 141 -12.41 2.57 12.33
CA SER A 141 -13.27 3.20 11.31
C SER A 141 -12.47 3.64 10.07
N TYR A 142 -11.25 4.15 10.25
CA TYR A 142 -10.34 4.43 9.14
C TYR A 142 -10.00 3.16 8.35
N CYS A 143 -9.62 2.08 9.04
CA CYS A 143 -9.31 0.78 8.42
C CYS A 143 -10.50 0.22 7.63
N ASP A 144 -11.70 0.24 8.21
CA ASP A 144 -12.92 -0.20 7.54
C ASP A 144 -13.22 0.62 6.28
N THR A 145 -13.05 1.95 6.38
CA THR A 145 -13.23 2.87 5.25
C THR A 145 -12.19 2.65 4.17
N LEU A 146 -10.93 2.42 4.55
CA LEU A 146 -9.84 2.09 3.63
C LEU A 146 -10.16 0.79 2.88
N LEU A 147 -10.56 -0.28 3.59
CA LEU A 147 -10.93 -1.53 2.96
C LEU A 147 -12.13 -1.38 2.02
N TYR A 148 -13.14 -0.60 2.40
CA TYR A 148 -14.25 -0.28 1.50
C TYR A 148 -13.77 0.43 0.24
N TYR A 149 -12.87 1.40 0.38
CA TYR A 149 -12.30 2.13 -0.75
C TYR A 149 -11.54 1.20 -1.70
N LEU A 150 -10.70 0.32 -1.15
CA LEU A 150 -9.92 -0.66 -1.94
C LEU A 150 -10.81 -1.63 -2.73
N LYS A 151 -11.99 -2.00 -2.21
CA LYS A 151 -12.95 -2.90 -2.86
C LYS A 151 -13.69 -2.26 -4.04
N TYR A 152 -14.08 -0.99 -3.91
CA TYR A 152 -15.13 -0.41 -4.75
C TYR A 152 -14.71 0.85 -5.50
N ARG A 153 -13.48 1.36 -5.31
CA ARG A 153 -13.01 2.61 -5.91
C ARG A 153 -11.77 2.40 -6.75
N SER A 154 -11.53 3.36 -7.64
CA SER A 154 -10.31 3.39 -8.45
C SER A 154 -9.14 3.90 -7.62
N CYS A 155 -8.23 3.00 -7.25
CA CYS A 155 -7.05 3.33 -6.46
C CYS A 155 -5.85 3.65 -7.37
N THR A 156 -5.74 4.92 -7.79
CA THR A 156 -4.50 5.41 -8.42
C THR A 156 -3.39 5.56 -7.37
N PRO A 157 -2.11 5.56 -7.79
CA PRO A 157 -1.01 5.77 -6.85
C PRO A 157 -1.14 7.08 -6.06
N GLN A 158 -1.59 8.16 -6.70
CA GLN A 158 -1.76 9.47 -6.06
C GLN A 158 -2.85 9.46 -4.99
N VAL A 159 -3.94 8.72 -5.22
CA VAL A 159 -5.01 8.57 -4.23
C VAL A 159 -4.51 7.80 -3.01
N LEU A 160 -3.79 6.70 -3.23
CA LEU A 160 -3.21 5.92 -2.12
C LEU A 160 -2.16 6.73 -1.35
N GLU A 161 -1.33 7.50 -2.06
CA GLU A 161 -0.34 8.40 -1.45
C GLU A 161 -1.04 9.44 -0.57
N MET A 162 -2.09 10.09 -1.07
CA MET A 162 -2.88 11.05 -0.30
C MET A 162 -3.56 10.41 0.90
N ILE A 163 -4.08 9.19 0.80
CA ILE A 163 -4.72 8.47 1.92
C ILE A 163 -3.72 8.24 3.06
N ILE A 164 -2.50 7.82 2.72
CA ILE A 164 -1.44 7.56 3.71
C ILE A 164 -0.96 8.88 4.33
N LEU A 165 -0.67 9.90 3.50
CA LEU A 165 -0.25 11.22 3.95
C LEU A 165 -1.30 11.89 4.85
N SER A 166 -2.59 11.78 4.50
CA SER A 166 -3.66 12.38 5.29
C SER A 166 -3.75 11.75 6.68
N PHE A 167 -3.54 10.43 6.79
CA PHE A 167 -3.47 9.76 8.08
C PHE A 167 -2.29 10.26 8.92
N GLN A 168 -1.10 10.35 8.32
CA GLN A 168 0.09 10.86 9.01
C GLN A 168 -0.09 12.32 9.46
N ALA A 169 -0.69 13.17 8.62
CA ALA A 169 -1.02 14.55 8.98
C ALA A 169 -2.01 14.61 10.17
N GLY A 170 -3.06 13.80 10.14
CA GLY A 170 -4.02 13.68 11.24
C GLY A 170 -3.37 13.20 12.54
N LYS A 171 -2.45 12.23 12.46
CA LYS A 171 -1.64 11.75 13.60
C LYS A 171 -0.79 12.87 14.20
N LEU A 172 -0.14 13.68 13.36
CA LEU A 172 0.65 14.82 13.84
C LEU A 172 -0.22 15.88 14.49
N TYR A 173 -1.36 16.24 13.88
CA TYR A 173 -2.29 17.21 14.43
C TYR A 173 -2.85 16.79 15.79
N GLY A 174 -3.21 15.51 15.95
CA GLY A 174 -3.69 14.98 17.23
C GLY A 174 -2.66 14.99 18.38
N ARG A 175 -1.37 15.21 18.07
CA ARG A 175 -0.29 15.37 19.06
C ARG A 175 -0.05 16.83 19.45
N ILE A 176 -0.62 17.79 18.71
CA ILE A 176 -0.49 19.22 19.03
C ILE A 176 -1.44 19.50 20.21
N PRO A 177 -0.95 20.08 21.33
CA PRO A 177 -1.79 20.55 22.42
C PRO A 177 -2.84 21.50 21.86
N GLN A 178 -4.12 21.17 22.04
CA GLN A 178 -5.19 22.07 21.66
C GLN A 178 -5.18 23.25 22.64
N PRO A 179 -5.31 24.50 22.17
CA PRO A 179 -5.48 25.62 23.07
C PRO A 179 -6.69 25.34 23.95
N GLU A 180 -6.53 25.51 25.27
CA GLU A 180 -7.67 25.45 26.19
C GLU A 180 -8.72 26.40 25.66
N SER A 181 -9.91 25.87 25.35
CA SER A 181 -11.05 26.71 25.00
C SER A 181 -11.22 27.70 26.14
N GLU A 182 -11.03 28.99 25.85
CA GLU A 182 -11.39 30.05 26.78
C GLU A 182 -12.85 29.83 27.14
N ASP A 183 -13.07 29.29 28.34
CA ASP A 183 -14.38 29.09 28.90
C ASP A 183 -15.09 30.43 28.83
N SER A 184 -16.18 30.42 28.07
CA SER A 184 -17.18 31.48 27.99
C SER A 184 -17.60 31.87 29.42
N THR A 185 -16.86 32.81 29.99
CA THR A 185 -17.23 33.55 31.18
C THR A 185 -17.83 34.87 30.73
N GLU A 186 -18.99 34.78 30.07
CA GLU A 186 -19.95 35.87 30.09
C GLU A 186 -21.01 35.48 31.12
N LYS A 187 -20.80 35.98 32.34
CA LYS A 187 -21.85 36.21 33.33
C LYS A 187 -22.45 37.59 33.10
#